data_AF-A0A9W9LQ78-F1
#
_entry.id   AF-A0A9W9LQ78-F1
#
_cell.length_a   1.000
_cell.length_b   1.000
_cell.length_c   1.000
_cell.angle_alpha   90.00
_cell.angle_beta   90.00
_cell.angle_gamma   90.00
#
_symmetry.space_group_name_H-M   'P 1'
#
loop_
_entity.id
_entity.type
_entity.pdbx_description
1 polymer ?
#
loop_
_entity_poly.entity_id
_entity_poly.type
_entity_poly.pdbx_seq_one_letter_code
_entity_poly.pdbx_strand_id
1 'polypeptide(L)'
;MFLGQTEVIESNGASEDDFLARERAVLGEDADQFATPQDHVAAHEGVDGGDDLLGDGGDYTPAEEIGQFESSFPSVETQAQNERVAPGGTITGSGSPFPATGYSSLEPEEEAEPIREWREKRDAEITHRAKISEEKKQATEKKAQEDVDDFYVSYNNKLEKQKAQTRSEAEQFLASREDTSAGGTSWERIAKLVDVSGKGSAGGASGSGKERFRELLIDLRKDQEAPGSSGI
;
A
#
# COMPACT_ATOMS: atom_id res chain seq x y z
N MET A 1 -26.23 -6.85 19.94
CA MET A 1 -26.24 -7.93 18.93
C MET A 1 -26.89 -7.34 17.69
N PHE A 2 -26.10 -6.66 16.85
CA PHE A 2 -26.61 -6.11 15.59
C PHE A 2 -26.19 -7.07 14.49
N LEU A 3 -27.17 -7.75 13.90
CA LEU A 3 -26.98 -8.57 12.71
C LEU A 3 -26.68 -7.63 11.54
N GLY A 4 -25.50 -7.74 10.95
CA GLY A 4 -25.18 -7.08 9.70
C GLY A 4 -26.02 -7.68 8.57
N GLN A 5 -26.78 -6.85 7.87
CA GLN A 5 -27.48 -7.21 6.64
C GLN A 5 -26.44 -7.55 5.57
N THR A 6 -26.46 -8.80 5.10
CA THR A 6 -25.82 -9.22 3.85
C THR A 6 -26.92 -9.54 2.86
N GLU A 7 -27.51 -8.53 2.23
CA GLU A 7 -28.24 -8.74 0.98
C GLU A 7 -27.32 -8.32 -0.17
N VAL A 8 -27.07 -9.26 -1.09
CA VAL A 8 -26.34 -9.03 -2.33
C VAL A 8 -27.33 -8.43 -3.32
N ILE A 9 -27.18 -7.15 -3.63
CA ILE A 9 -27.90 -6.48 -4.70
C ILE A 9 -27.20 -6.84 -6.02
N GLU A 10 -27.89 -7.56 -6.91
CA GLU A 10 -27.40 -7.91 -8.25
C GLU A 10 -27.24 -6.65 -9.10
N SER A 11 -25.99 -6.25 -9.38
CA SER A 11 -25.67 -5.10 -10.24
C SER A 11 -25.46 -5.55 -11.69
N ASN A 12 -26.47 -5.28 -12.51
CA ASN A 12 -26.38 -5.32 -13.96
C ASN A 12 -25.63 -4.06 -14.45
N GLY A 13 -24.34 -4.21 -14.78
CA GLY A 13 -23.49 -3.15 -15.36
C GLY A 13 -22.66 -2.38 -14.33
N ALA A 14 -21.50 -2.90 -13.95
CA ALA A 14 -20.57 -2.25 -13.04
C ALA A 14 -19.57 -1.38 -13.81
N SER A 15 -19.74 -0.06 -13.78
CA SER A 15 -18.64 0.88 -14.04
C SER A 15 -17.84 1.08 -12.75
N GLU A 16 -16.55 1.36 -12.84
CA GLU A 16 -15.65 1.56 -11.68
C GLU A 16 -16.11 2.71 -10.77
N ASP A 17 -16.88 3.65 -11.31
CA ASP A 17 -17.50 4.74 -10.57
C ASP A 17 -18.49 4.26 -9.49
N ASP A 18 -19.20 3.15 -9.73
CA ASP A 18 -20.14 2.58 -8.75
C ASP A 18 -19.41 1.94 -7.57
N PHE A 19 -18.22 1.37 -7.83
CA PHE A 19 -17.35 0.82 -6.78
C PHE A 19 -16.79 1.93 -5.89
N LEU A 20 -16.25 3.01 -6.47
CA LEU A 20 -15.71 4.15 -5.73
C LEU A 20 -16.80 4.91 -4.95
N ALA A 21 -17.98 5.07 -5.55
CA ALA A 21 -19.12 5.68 -4.88
C ALA A 21 -19.58 4.86 -3.66
N ARG A 22 -19.59 3.52 -3.78
CA ARG A 22 -19.94 2.63 -2.66
C ARG A 22 -18.92 2.69 -1.54
N GLU A 23 -17.63 2.61 -1.86
CA GLU A 23 -16.54 2.73 -0.85
C GLU A 23 -16.60 4.09 -0.16
N ARG A 24 -16.79 5.18 -0.91
CA ARG A 24 -16.93 6.53 -0.33
C ARG A 24 -18.13 6.65 0.60
N ALA A 25 -19.28 6.05 0.23
CA ALA A 25 -20.47 6.05 1.06
C ALA A 25 -20.30 5.23 2.35
N VAL A 26 -19.50 4.16 2.31
CA VAL A 26 -19.19 3.32 3.47
C VAL A 26 -18.20 4.01 4.41
N LEU A 27 -17.21 4.73 3.87
CA LEU A 27 -16.16 5.43 4.63
C LEU A 27 -16.58 6.82 5.13
N GLY A 28 -17.61 7.44 4.54
CA GLY A 28 -18.18 8.69 5.01
C GLY A 28 -17.18 9.86 4.96
N GLU A 29 -17.03 10.60 6.06
CA GLU A 29 -16.11 11.75 6.15
C GLU A 29 -14.62 11.36 6.04
N ASP A 30 -14.27 10.11 6.34
CA ASP A 30 -12.87 9.64 6.27
C ASP A 30 -12.45 9.23 4.84
N ALA A 31 -13.39 9.14 3.90
CA ALA A 31 -13.11 8.71 2.54
C ALA A 31 -12.12 9.62 1.80
N ASP A 32 -12.08 10.91 2.13
CA ASP A 32 -11.17 11.88 1.52
C ASP A 32 -9.69 11.63 1.87
N GLN A 33 -9.40 10.82 2.90
CA GLN A 33 -8.03 10.42 3.26
C GLN A 33 -7.46 9.33 2.35
N PHE A 34 -8.34 8.60 1.65
CA PHE A 34 -7.97 7.47 0.79
C PHE A 34 -8.11 7.78 -0.71
N ALA A 35 -8.59 8.98 -1.06
CA ALA A 35 -8.68 9.44 -2.44
C ALA A 35 -7.28 9.66 -3.04
N THR A 36 -7.04 9.11 -4.22
CA THR A 36 -5.77 9.28 -4.94
C THR A 36 -5.93 10.28 -6.10
N PRO A 37 -4.86 10.99 -6.53
CA PRO A 37 -4.94 11.90 -7.68
C PRO A 37 -5.40 11.22 -8.99
N GLN A 38 -5.21 9.92 -9.09
CA GLN A 38 -5.60 9.09 -10.23
C GLN A 38 -7.11 8.81 -10.28
N ASP A 39 -7.84 8.94 -9.17
CA ASP A 39 -9.30 8.69 -9.12
C ASP A 39 -10.08 9.70 -9.97
N HIS A 40 -9.50 10.87 -10.26
CA HIS A 40 -10.09 11.89 -11.13
C HIS A 40 -9.91 11.63 -12.63
N VAL A 41 -9.01 10.71 -13.00
CA VAL A 41 -8.70 10.39 -14.40
C VAL A 41 -9.79 9.49 -15.00
N ALA A 42 -10.41 8.64 -14.17
CA ALA A 42 -11.55 7.80 -14.56
C ALA A 42 -12.86 8.61 -14.76
N ALA A 43 -13.00 9.76 -14.11
CA ALA A 43 -14.23 10.56 -14.12
C ALA A 43 -14.41 11.45 -15.38
N HIS A 44 -13.48 11.43 -16.34
CA HIS A 44 -13.62 12.18 -17.58
C HIS A 44 -14.24 11.29 -18.67
N GLU A 45 -15.56 11.09 -18.61
CA GLU A 45 -16.31 10.65 -19.78
C GLU A 45 -16.02 11.61 -20.96
N GLY A 46 -15.29 11.13 -21.95
CA GLY A 46 -15.28 11.72 -23.29
C GLY A 46 -13.95 12.27 -23.82
N VAL A 47 -12.81 11.60 -23.61
CA VAL A 47 -11.65 11.78 -24.51
C VAL A 47 -11.23 10.45 -25.10
N ASP A 48 -11.55 10.31 -26.38
CA ASP A 48 -10.90 9.43 -27.33
C ASP A 48 -9.38 9.74 -27.31
N GLY A 49 -8.59 8.82 -26.78
CA GLY A 49 -7.13 8.98 -26.68
C GLY A 49 -6.54 7.89 -25.82
N GLY A 50 -5.94 6.88 -26.47
CA GLY A 50 -5.36 5.71 -25.83
C GLY A 50 -4.26 6.06 -24.84
N ASP A 51 -4.62 6.17 -23.58
CA ASP A 51 -3.67 6.29 -22.48
C ASP A 51 -3.37 4.91 -21.88
N ASP A 52 -2.09 4.79 -21.55
CA ASP A 52 -1.29 3.59 -21.45
C ASP A 52 -1.68 2.69 -20.27
N LEU A 53 -2.30 1.54 -20.59
CA LEU A 53 -2.65 0.47 -19.63
C LEU A 53 -1.57 -0.62 -19.56
N LEU A 54 -0.30 -0.31 -19.79
CA LEU A 54 0.79 -1.26 -19.56
C LEU A 54 1.93 -0.58 -18.83
N GLY A 55 1.89 -0.63 -17.51
CA GLY A 55 2.97 -0.15 -16.65
C GLY A 55 4.33 -0.70 -17.07
N ASP A 56 5.17 0.21 -17.58
CA ASP A 56 6.61 0.03 -17.62
C ASP A 56 7.29 1.27 -17.03
N GLY A 57 8.31 0.99 -16.23
CA GLY A 57 9.00 1.99 -15.43
C GLY A 57 9.87 2.88 -16.29
N GLY A 58 9.60 4.19 -16.23
CA GLY A 58 10.62 5.22 -16.33
C GLY A 58 11.31 5.34 -17.69
N ASP A 59 10.65 6.01 -18.62
CA ASP A 59 11.26 7.14 -19.31
C ASP A 59 10.15 8.07 -19.80
N TYR A 60 10.33 9.36 -19.60
CA TYR A 60 9.40 10.36 -20.10
C TYR A 60 9.67 10.44 -21.60
N THR A 61 9.03 9.60 -22.43
CA THR A 61 9.16 9.70 -23.88
C THR A 61 8.72 11.10 -24.30
N PRO A 62 9.63 12.00 -24.72
CA PRO A 62 9.23 13.36 -25.07
C PRO A 62 8.26 13.25 -26.24
N ALA A 63 7.19 14.03 -26.23
CA ALA A 63 6.20 14.09 -27.33
C ALA A 63 6.85 14.30 -28.72
N GLU A 64 8.10 14.76 -28.75
CA GLU A 64 8.96 14.94 -29.93
C GLU A 64 9.43 13.63 -30.58
N GLU A 65 9.58 12.52 -29.86
CA GLU A 65 9.92 11.21 -30.44
C GLU A 65 8.70 10.53 -31.08
N ILE A 66 7.53 10.67 -30.45
CA ILE A 66 6.26 10.19 -31.00
C ILE A 66 5.92 10.95 -32.30
N GLY A 67 6.12 12.27 -32.35
CA GLY A 67 5.95 13.06 -33.57
C GLY A 67 6.92 12.69 -34.71
N GLN A 68 8.14 12.24 -34.38
CA GLN A 68 9.10 11.72 -35.38
C GLN A 68 8.70 10.35 -35.93
N PHE A 69 8.11 9.50 -35.08
CA PHE A 69 7.52 8.23 -35.51
C PHE A 69 6.30 8.46 -36.41
N GLU A 70 5.38 9.34 -36.02
CA GLU A 70 4.18 9.68 -36.80
C GLU A 70 4.50 10.29 -38.16
N SER A 71 5.54 11.14 -38.25
CA SER A 71 5.97 11.73 -39.52
C SER A 71 6.73 10.77 -40.44
N SER A 72 7.12 9.59 -39.94
CA SER A 72 7.74 8.52 -40.73
C SER A 72 6.72 7.62 -41.43
N PHE A 73 5.43 7.72 -41.08
CA PHE A 73 4.36 7.06 -41.81
C PHE A 73 3.74 8.01 -42.83
N PRO A 74 3.49 7.56 -44.07
CA PRO A 74 2.73 8.34 -45.03
C PRO A 74 1.32 8.59 -44.47
N SER A 75 0.89 9.85 -44.43
CA SER A 75 -0.44 10.20 -43.90
C SER A 75 -1.55 9.53 -44.72
N VAL A 76 -2.65 9.17 -44.06
CA VAL A 76 -3.79 8.45 -44.68
C VAL A 76 -4.36 9.20 -45.91
N GLU A 77 -4.31 10.54 -45.89
CA GLU A 77 -4.68 11.40 -47.03
C GLU A 77 -3.72 11.21 -48.22
N THR A 78 -2.41 11.08 -47.97
CA THR A 78 -1.41 10.80 -49.01
C THR A 78 -1.52 9.37 -49.55
N GLN A 79 -1.96 8.42 -48.72
CA GLN A 79 -2.20 7.03 -49.13
C GLN A 79 -3.46 6.89 -49.99
N ALA A 80 -4.47 7.73 -49.79
CA ALA A 80 -5.65 7.80 -50.65
C ALA A 80 -5.38 8.48 -52.01
N GLN A 81 -4.43 9.42 -52.07
CA GLN A 81 -4.06 10.13 -53.30
C GLN A 81 -2.93 9.48 -54.12
N ASN A 82 -2.27 8.43 -53.62
CA ASN A 82 -1.20 7.77 -54.35
C ASN A 82 -1.76 6.76 -55.38
N GLU A 83 -2.36 7.28 -56.43
CA GLU A 83 -2.87 6.54 -57.59
C GLU A 83 -1.74 5.93 -58.47
N ARG A 84 -0.48 6.01 -58.01
CA ARG A 84 0.71 5.52 -58.73
C ARG A 84 1.20 4.13 -58.32
N VAL A 85 0.57 3.44 -57.36
CA VAL A 85 1.07 2.11 -56.89
C VAL A 85 0.19 0.93 -57.27
N ALA A 86 -1.09 1.08 -57.62
CA ALA A 86 -1.89 0.05 -58.31
C ALA A 86 -3.29 0.59 -58.63
N PRO A 87 -3.94 0.17 -59.75
CA PRO A 87 -5.35 0.46 -59.94
C PRO A 87 -6.17 -0.46 -59.03
N GLY A 88 -6.60 0.07 -57.89
CA GLY A 88 -7.54 -0.57 -56.96
C GLY A 88 -6.90 -1.47 -55.92
N GLY A 89 -6.93 -1.06 -54.64
CA GLY A 89 -6.63 -1.97 -53.53
C GLY A 89 -6.37 -1.27 -52.21
N THR A 90 -7.41 -1.17 -51.38
CA THR A 90 -7.31 -0.94 -49.95
C THR A 90 -6.66 -2.15 -49.26
N ILE A 91 -5.55 -1.94 -48.56
CA ILE A 91 -5.01 -2.89 -47.58
C ILE A 91 -6.03 -2.97 -46.43
N THR A 92 -6.49 -4.17 -46.06
CA THR A 92 -7.48 -4.47 -44.99
C THR A 92 -8.97 -4.22 -45.27
N GLY A 93 -9.36 -3.60 -46.39
CA GLY A 93 -10.78 -3.48 -46.75
C GLY A 93 -11.31 -4.79 -47.37
N SER A 94 -12.33 -5.40 -46.76
CA SER A 94 -13.12 -6.51 -47.31
C SER A 94 -13.98 -6.07 -48.51
N GLY A 95 -13.35 -5.50 -49.53
CA GLY A 95 -13.98 -5.00 -50.74
C GLY A 95 -13.07 -5.22 -51.94
N SER A 96 -12.77 -6.48 -52.25
CA SER A 96 -12.01 -6.82 -53.45
C SER A 96 -12.91 -7.55 -54.47
N PRO A 97 -12.92 -7.15 -55.75
CA PRO A 97 -13.75 -7.75 -56.80
C PRO A 97 -13.10 -9.02 -57.39
N PHE A 98 -12.52 -9.87 -56.55
CA PHE A 98 -11.99 -11.16 -56.99
C PHE A 98 -13.04 -12.26 -56.79
N PRO A 99 -13.19 -13.21 -57.74
CA PRO A 99 -14.10 -14.32 -57.56
C PRO A 99 -13.69 -15.10 -56.31
N ALA A 100 -14.68 -15.44 -55.47
CA ALA A 100 -14.49 -16.31 -54.32
C ALA A 100 -13.96 -17.66 -54.82
N THR A 101 -12.63 -17.82 -54.77
CA THR A 101 -12.02 -19.13 -54.96
C THR A 101 -12.37 -19.92 -53.72
N GLY A 102 -13.33 -20.84 -53.89
CA GLY A 102 -13.63 -21.83 -52.88
C GLY A 102 -12.35 -22.60 -52.63
N TYR A 103 -11.69 -22.32 -51.52
CA TYR A 103 -10.70 -23.23 -50.95
C TYR A 103 -11.48 -24.48 -50.58
N SER A 104 -11.52 -25.44 -51.51
CA SER A 104 -11.78 -26.83 -51.18
C SER A 104 -10.85 -27.16 -50.03
N SER A 105 -11.41 -27.68 -48.94
CA SER A 105 -10.66 -28.28 -47.84
C SER A 105 -9.73 -29.33 -48.44
N LEU A 106 -8.48 -28.93 -48.70
CA LEU A 106 -7.43 -29.85 -49.10
C LEU A 106 -7.27 -30.80 -47.93
N GLU A 107 -7.32 -32.10 -48.22
CA GLU A 107 -6.93 -33.14 -47.28
C GLU A 107 -5.60 -32.77 -46.60
N PRO A 108 -5.36 -33.22 -45.36
CA PRO A 108 -4.10 -32.96 -44.70
C PRO A 108 -2.99 -33.69 -45.49
N GLU A 109 -2.35 -33.00 -46.43
CA GLU A 109 -1.04 -33.41 -46.92
C GLU A 109 -0.12 -33.48 -45.70
N GLU A 110 0.59 -34.60 -45.56
CA GLU A 110 1.61 -34.79 -44.53
C GLU A 110 2.51 -33.55 -44.53
N GLU A 111 2.50 -32.79 -43.42
CA GLU A 111 3.29 -31.56 -43.32
C GLU A 111 4.74 -31.90 -43.69
N ALA A 112 5.34 -31.11 -44.58
CA ALA A 112 6.72 -31.33 -45.00
C ALA A 112 7.62 -31.46 -43.75
N GLU A 113 8.47 -32.49 -43.70
CA GLU A 113 9.33 -32.82 -42.54
C GLU A 113 10.02 -31.59 -41.88
N PRO A 114 10.54 -30.60 -42.62
CA PRO A 114 11.14 -29.41 -42.01
C PRO A 114 10.14 -28.54 -41.20
N ILE A 115 8.87 -28.49 -41.63
CA ILE A 115 7.81 -27.76 -40.95
C ILE A 115 7.42 -28.49 -39.66
N ARG A 116 7.35 -29.82 -39.71
CA ARG A 116 7.08 -30.67 -38.55
C ARG A 116 8.15 -30.48 -37.47
N GLU A 117 9.43 -30.59 -37.84
CA GLU A 117 10.55 -30.35 -36.91
C GLU A 117 10.56 -28.93 -36.33
N TRP A 118 10.18 -27.93 -37.13
CA TRP A 118 10.10 -26.55 -36.67
C TRP A 118 8.97 -26.36 -35.65
N ARG A 119 7.78 -26.93 -35.90
CA ARG A 119 6.67 -26.90 -34.93
C ARG A 119 7.05 -27.59 -33.63
N GLU A 120 7.65 -28.78 -33.70
CA GLU A 120 8.09 -29.52 -32.52
C GLU A 120 9.11 -28.72 -31.69
N LYS A 121 10.10 -28.07 -32.33
CA LYS A 121 11.08 -27.20 -31.64
C LYS A 121 10.42 -25.98 -31.01
N ARG A 122 9.50 -25.32 -31.73
CA ARG A 122 8.76 -24.17 -31.22
C ARG A 122 7.88 -24.54 -30.03
N ASP A 123 7.17 -25.67 -30.10
CA ASP A 123 6.30 -26.14 -29.03
C ASP A 123 7.12 -26.56 -27.81
N ALA A 124 8.29 -27.19 -28.02
CA ALA A 124 9.23 -27.47 -26.94
C ALA A 124 9.73 -26.17 -26.26
N GLU A 125 10.03 -25.12 -27.03
CA GLU A 125 10.45 -23.84 -26.46
C GLU A 125 9.30 -23.13 -25.71
N ILE A 126 8.09 -23.11 -26.26
CA ILE A 126 6.91 -22.53 -25.62
C ILE A 126 6.62 -23.26 -24.31
N THR A 127 6.63 -24.59 -24.31
CA THR A 127 6.39 -25.39 -23.10
C THR A 127 7.49 -25.19 -22.07
N HIS A 128 8.75 -25.03 -22.47
CA HIS A 128 9.83 -24.69 -21.55
C HIS A 128 9.61 -23.31 -20.91
N ARG A 129 9.31 -22.28 -21.72
CA ARG A 129 9.04 -20.93 -21.21
C ARG A 129 7.82 -20.91 -20.27
N ALA A 130 6.76 -21.64 -20.62
CA ALA A 130 5.58 -21.79 -19.78
C ALA A 130 5.91 -22.44 -18.43
N LYS A 131 6.73 -23.50 -18.41
CA LYS A 131 7.19 -24.14 -17.17
C LYS A 131 7.98 -23.17 -16.28
N ILE A 132 8.92 -22.41 -16.85
CA ILE A 132 9.67 -21.40 -16.09
C ILE A 132 8.74 -20.33 -15.52
N SER A 133 7.78 -19.87 -16.32
CA SER A 133 6.82 -18.85 -15.88
C SER A 133 5.95 -19.37 -14.74
N GLU A 134 5.49 -20.61 -14.82
CA GLU A 134 4.69 -21.26 -13.79
C GLU A 134 5.50 -21.47 -12.51
N GLU A 135 6.75 -21.94 -12.61
CA GLU A 135 7.65 -22.09 -11.46
C GLU A 135 7.90 -20.75 -10.76
N LYS A 136 8.13 -19.67 -11.51
CA LYS A 136 8.31 -18.32 -10.95
C LYS A 136 7.04 -17.82 -10.27
N LYS A 137 5.87 -18.06 -10.87
CA LYS A 137 4.58 -17.70 -10.30
C LYS A 137 4.37 -18.43 -8.97
N GLN A 138 4.55 -19.74 -8.95
CA GLN A 138 4.43 -20.55 -7.73
C GLN A 138 5.44 -20.16 -6.65
N ALA A 139 6.68 -19.84 -7.03
CA ALA A 139 7.69 -19.34 -6.09
C ALA A 139 7.28 -17.99 -5.48
N THR A 140 6.68 -17.11 -6.29
CA THR A 140 6.19 -15.80 -5.83
C THR A 140 4.99 -15.95 -4.90
N GLU A 141 4.04 -16.82 -5.25
CA GLU A 141 2.89 -17.14 -4.40
C GLU A 141 3.33 -17.75 -3.07
N LYS A 142 4.26 -18.72 -3.09
CA LYS A 142 4.81 -19.32 -1.86
C LYS A 142 5.53 -18.29 -1.00
N LYS A 143 6.34 -17.43 -1.62
CA LYS A 143 7.02 -16.35 -0.90
C LYS A 143 6.02 -15.38 -0.27
N ALA A 144 4.97 -15.00 -1.00
CA ALA A 144 3.94 -14.13 -0.45
C ALA A 144 3.21 -14.78 0.74
N GLN A 145 2.95 -16.09 0.70
CA GLN A 145 2.38 -16.81 1.83
C GLN A 145 3.33 -16.83 3.05
N GLU A 146 4.61 -17.14 2.82
CA GLU A 146 5.64 -17.11 3.87
C GLU A 146 5.78 -15.72 4.50
N ASP A 147 5.80 -14.66 3.68
CA ASP A 147 5.90 -13.27 4.15
C ASP A 147 4.66 -12.88 5.00
N VAL A 148 3.47 -13.37 4.65
CA VAL A 148 2.25 -13.15 5.45
C VAL A 148 2.34 -13.88 6.79
N ASP A 149 2.78 -15.13 6.80
CA ASP A 149 2.95 -15.90 8.04
C ASP A 149 4.00 -15.25 8.96
N ASP A 150 5.14 -14.84 8.40
CA ASP A 150 6.21 -14.14 9.11
C ASP A 150 5.75 -12.79 9.67
N PHE A 151 4.89 -12.06 8.95
CA PHE A 151 4.28 -10.83 9.45
C PHE A 151 3.45 -11.10 10.70
N TYR A 152 2.57 -12.10 10.70
CA TYR A 152 1.74 -12.39 11.86
C TYR A 152 2.55 -12.91 13.05
N VAL A 153 3.57 -13.74 12.81
CA VAL A 153 4.47 -14.20 13.87
C VAL A 153 5.22 -13.02 14.49
N SER A 154 5.83 -12.16 13.66
CA SER A 154 6.58 -11.00 14.15
C SER A 154 5.69 -9.96 14.82
N TYR A 155 4.47 -9.73 14.30
CA TYR A 155 3.47 -8.85 14.90
C TYR A 155 3.04 -9.34 16.28
N ASN A 156 2.66 -10.61 16.40
CA ASN A 156 2.25 -11.21 17.67
C ASN A 156 3.38 -11.17 18.70
N ASN A 157 4.61 -11.51 18.28
CA ASN A 157 5.78 -11.40 19.15
C ASN A 157 6.03 -9.96 19.63
N LYS A 158 5.84 -8.97 18.75
CA LYS A 158 5.97 -7.54 19.12
C LYS A 158 4.86 -7.12 20.09
N LEU A 159 3.63 -7.54 19.82
CA LEU A 159 2.47 -7.25 20.66
C LEU A 159 2.64 -7.86 22.06
N GLU A 160 3.08 -9.10 22.15
CA GLU A 160 3.35 -9.78 23.42
C GLU A 160 4.47 -9.10 24.20
N LYS A 161 5.57 -8.73 23.53
CA LYS A 161 6.67 -7.96 24.14
C LYS A 161 6.19 -6.62 24.69
N GLN A 162 5.39 -5.88 23.92
CA GLN A 162 4.83 -4.60 24.37
C GLN A 162 3.87 -4.78 25.54
N LYS A 163 2.97 -5.77 25.49
CA LYS A 163 2.08 -6.09 26.62
C LYS A 163 2.86 -6.48 27.87
N ALA A 164 3.90 -7.30 27.73
CA ALA A 164 4.76 -7.71 28.84
C ALA A 164 5.53 -6.51 29.42
N GLN A 165 6.05 -5.64 28.56
CA GLN A 165 6.71 -4.40 28.96
C GLN A 165 5.74 -3.49 29.73
N THR A 166 4.55 -3.20 29.20
CA THR A 166 3.55 -2.37 29.88
C THR A 166 3.11 -2.99 31.21
N ARG A 167 3.00 -4.32 31.28
CA ARG A 167 2.70 -5.01 32.54
C ARG A 167 3.83 -4.83 33.56
N SER A 168 5.08 -5.04 33.14
CA SER A 168 6.25 -4.83 34.01
C SER A 168 6.37 -3.38 34.46
N GLU A 169 6.12 -2.42 33.57
CA GLU A 169 6.13 -0.98 33.90
C GLU A 169 5.00 -0.63 34.88
N ALA A 170 3.81 -1.22 34.71
CA ALA A 170 2.71 -1.04 35.64
C ALA A 170 3.00 -1.66 37.01
N GLU A 171 3.60 -2.86 37.06
CA GLU A 171 4.04 -3.49 38.31
C GLU A 171 5.12 -2.66 39.01
N GLN A 172 6.10 -2.12 38.27
CA GLN A 172 7.12 -1.21 38.80
C GLN A 172 6.51 0.13 39.26
N PHE A 173 5.52 0.65 38.55
CA PHE A 173 4.80 1.85 38.96
C PHE A 173 3.99 1.61 40.25
N LEU A 174 3.34 0.46 40.38
CA LEU A 174 2.65 0.08 41.61
C LEU A 174 3.64 -0.13 42.76
N ALA A 175 4.74 -0.82 42.52
CA ALA A 175 5.79 -1.04 43.52
C ALA A 175 6.41 0.30 43.98
N SER A 176 6.74 1.20 43.06
CA SER A 176 7.26 2.54 43.41
C SER A 176 6.22 3.40 44.14
N ARG A 177 4.93 3.25 43.85
CA ARG A 177 3.84 3.88 44.62
C ARG A 177 3.74 3.29 46.03
N GLU A 178 3.82 1.97 46.17
CA GLU A 178 3.81 1.28 47.46
C GLU A 178 5.05 1.66 48.29
N ASP A 179 6.25 1.68 47.71
CA ASP A 179 7.48 2.17 48.38
C ASP A 179 7.42 3.66 48.75
N THR A 180 6.71 4.47 47.96
CA THR A 180 6.46 5.88 48.28
C THR A 180 5.46 6.03 49.43
N SER A 181 4.59 5.04 49.65
CA SER A 181 3.58 5.08 50.73
C SER A 181 3.97 4.29 51.98
N ALA A 182 4.87 3.31 51.89
CA ALA A 182 5.14 2.34 52.96
C ALA A 182 6.33 2.65 53.89
N GLY A 183 7.15 3.69 53.64
CA GLY A 183 8.32 3.94 54.49
C GLY A 183 8.80 5.39 54.52
N GLY A 184 8.91 5.96 55.73
CA GLY A 184 9.50 7.28 56.02
C GLY A 184 8.59 8.23 56.80
N THR A 185 9.15 9.37 57.23
CA THR A 185 8.37 10.46 57.83
C THR A 185 7.37 11.02 56.81
N SER A 186 6.27 11.63 57.26
CA SER A 186 5.25 12.19 56.35
C SER A 186 5.85 13.16 55.32
N TRP A 187 6.93 13.86 55.69
CA TRP A 187 7.67 14.78 54.83
C TRP A 187 8.51 14.08 53.75
N GLU A 188 9.05 12.89 54.02
CA GLU A 188 9.76 12.11 53.00
C GLU A 188 8.81 11.60 51.91
N ARG A 189 7.56 11.27 52.27
CA ARG A 189 6.50 10.96 51.30
C ARG A 189 6.15 12.16 50.42
N ILE A 190 5.93 13.32 51.04
CA ILE A 190 5.61 14.58 50.32
C ILE A 190 6.77 14.97 49.38
N ALA A 191 8.02 14.84 49.82
CA ALA A 191 9.20 15.14 49.01
C ALA A 191 9.33 14.23 47.78
N LYS A 192 9.00 12.94 47.90
CA LYS A 192 8.95 12.00 46.76
C LYS A 192 7.86 12.38 45.75
N LEU A 193 6.66 12.77 46.20
CA LEU A 193 5.57 13.19 45.29
C LEU A 193 5.86 14.51 44.57
N VAL A 194 6.52 15.46 45.24
CA VAL A 194 6.80 16.80 44.71
C VAL A 194 8.05 16.81 43.80
N ASP A 195 8.72 15.66 43.64
CA ASP A 195 9.98 15.46 42.91
C ASP A 195 10.99 16.61 43.15
N VAL A 196 11.50 16.66 44.38
CA VAL A 196 12.64 17.52 44.73
C VAL A 196 13.99 16.90 44.30
N SER A 197 13.99 15.71 43.68
CA SER A 197 15.18 14.96 43.31
C SER A 197 15.72 15.41 41.95
N GLY A 198 16.51 16.49 41.94
CA GLY A 198 17.35 16.83 40.78
C GLY A 198 17.46 18.31 40.43
N LYS A 199 16.64 19.17 41.04
CA LYS A 199 16.63 20.62 40.71
C LYS A 199 17.17 21.54 41.82
N GLY A 200 17.63 20.97 42.94
CA GLY A 200 18.14 21.74 44.09
C GLY A 200 17.08 22.62 44.73
N SER A 201 17.47 23.48 45.68
CA SER A 201 16.58 24.49 46.27
C SER A 201 16.07 25.50 45.24
N ALA A 202 16.79 25.69 44.14
CA ALA A 202 16.54 26.75 43.17
C ALA A 202 15.67 26.36 41.95
N GLY A 203 15.47 25.09 41.62
CA GLY A 203 14.90 24.76 40.30
C GLY A 203 13.49 24.18 40.34
N GLY A 204 12.55 24.58 39.48
CA GLY A 204 12.07 25.96 39.33
C GLY A 204 12.20 26.56 37.94
N ALA A 205 11.08 26.80 37.25
CA ALA A 205 11.08 27.88 36.24
C ALA A 205 11.37 29.19 36.97
N SER A 206 12.42 29.89 36.55
CA SER A 206 12.92 31.11 37.20
C SER A 206 11.78 32.14 37.31
N GLY A 207 11.52 32.64 38.51
CA GLY A 207 10.42 33.58 38.80
C GLY A 207 9.15 32.96 39.38
N SER A 208 9.11 31.64 39.63
CA SER A 208 7.94 31.01 40.23
C SER A 208 7.82 31.18 41.76
N GLY A 209 8.87 31.64 42.45
CA GLY A 209 8.85 31.84 43.92
C GLY A 209 8.75 30.54 44.74
N LYS A 210 8.97 29.38 44.10
CA LYS A 210 8.86 28.05 44.74
C LYS A 210 10.15 27.63 45.44
N GLU A 211 11.18 28.47 45.43
CA GLU A 211 12.49 28.19 45.99
C GLU A 211 12.42 28.03 47.51
N ARG A 212 11.73 28.95 48.20
CA ARG A 212 11.51 28.88 49.66
C ARG A 212 10.72 27.66 50.08
N PHE A 213 9.72 27.27 49.28
CA PHE A 213 8.93 26.07 49.53
C PHE A 213 9.77 24.80 49.36
N ARG A 214 10.67 24.73 48.37
CA ARG A 214 11.59 23.60 48.22
C ARG A 214 12.65 23.54 49.31
N GLU A 215 13.20 24.68 49.74
CA GLU A 215 14.10 24.75 50.89
C GLU A 215 13.41 24.17 52.14
N LEU A 216 12.21 24.64 52.44
CA LEU A 216 11.41 24.14 53.56
C LEU A 216 11.15 22.63 53.47
N LEU A 217 10.81 22.11 52.29
CA LEU A 217 10.59 20.67 52.08
C LEU A 217 11.87 19.82 52.26
N ILE A 218 13.03 20.35 51.88
CA ILE A 218 14.31 19.67 52.06
C ILE A 218 14.70 19.63 53.54
N ASP A 219 14.47 20.72 54.28
CA ASP A 219 14.75 20.81 55.71
C ASP A 219 13.82 19.90 56.52
N LEU A 220 12.50 19.94 56.24
CA LEU A 220 11.50 19.09 56.89
C LEU A 220 11.67 17.60 56.57
N ARG A 221 12.26 17.27 55.41
CA ARG A 221 12.64 15.88 55.09
C ARG A 221 13.78 15.37 55.96
N LYS A 222 14.75 16.22 56.30
CA LYS A 222 15.94 15.85 57.08
C LYS A 222 15.70 15.89 58.59
N ASP A 223 14.72 16.67 59.03
CA ASP A 223 14.37 16.84 60.43
C ASP A 223 13.53 15.65 60.95
N GLN A 224 14.06 14.97 61.96
CA GLN A 224 13.40 13.81 62.61
C GLN A 224 12.37 14.23 63.66
N GLU A 225 12.39 15.47 64.16
CA GLU A 225 11.39 16.01 65.10
C GLU A 225 10.29 16.83 64.38
N ALA A 226 10.34 16.89 63.06
CA ALA A 226 9.35 17.62 62.27
C ALA A 226 7.92 17.12 62.57
N PRO A 227 6.93 18.02 62.64
CA PRO A 227 5.54 17.64 62.90
C PRO A 227 5.06 16.64 61.84
N GLY A 228 4.58 15.47 62.28
CA GLY A 228 4.20 14.35 61.42
C GLY A 228 5.33 13.35 61.11
N SER A 229 6.48 13.44 61.78
CA SER A 229 7.57 12.45 61.70
C SER A 229 7.29 11.16 62.46
N SER A 230 6.65 11.25 63.63
CA SER A 230 6.09 10.12 64.38
C SER A 230 4.68 9.86 63.86
N GLY A 231 4.53 8.82 63.03
CA GLY A 231 3.24 8.45 62.46
C GLY A 231 2.20 8.08 63.52
N ILE A 232 0.97 8.54 63.32
CA ILE A 232 -0.24 7.76 63.62
C ILE A 232 -0.50 6.87 62.41
#